data_AF-A0A7Z7QYZ0-F1
#
_entry.id   AF-A0A7Z7QYZ0-F1
#
_cell.length_a   1.000
_cell.length_b   1.000
_cell.length_c   1.000
_cell.angle_alpha   90.00
_cell.angle_beta   90.00
_cell.angle_gamma   90.00
#
_symmetry.space_group_name_H-M   'P 1'
#
loop_
_entity.id
_entity.type
_entity.pdbx_description
1 polymer ?
#
loop_
_entity_poly.entity_id
_entity_poly.type
_entity_poly.pdbx_seq_one_letter_code
_entity_poly.pdbx_strand_id
1 'polypeptide(L)'
;MTQTVNVIGAGLAGSEAAYQLAERGIKVNLIEMRPVKQTPAHHTDKFAELVCSNSLRGNALTNGVGVLKEEMRRLNSIIIEAADKARVPAGGALAVDRHDFFRLYY
;
A
#
# COMPACT_ATOMS: atom_id res chain seq x y z
N MET A 1 -6.75 5.93 29.90
CA MET A 1 -7.45 5.52 28.67
C MET A 1 -6.41 5.37 27.57
N THR A 2 -6.34 4.21 26.90
CA THR A 2 -5.46 4.04 25.73
C THR A 2 -6.11 4.75 24.54
N GLN A 3 -5.53 5.84 24.06
CA GLN A 3 -6.01 6.52 22.85
C GLN A 3 -5.86 5.58 21.65
N THR A 4 -6.87 5.55 20.78
CA THR A 4 -6.91 4.73 19.56
C THR A 4 -7.04 5.65 18.36
N VAL A 5 -6.23 5.44 17.34
CA VAL A 5 -6.27 6.24 16.10
C VAL A 5 -7.20 5.56 15.11
N ASN A 6 -8.13 6.32 14.53
CA ASN A 6 -8.99 5.85 13.46
C ASN A 6 -8.36 6.19 12.11
N VAL A 7 -8.18 5.19 11.24
CA VAL A 7 -7.78 5.37 9.85
C VAL A 7 -8.97 5.00 8.97
N ILE A 8 -9.48 5.96 8.20
CA ILE A 8 -10.68 5.78 7.38
C ILE A 8 -10.25 5.55 5.92
N GLY A 9 -10.57 4.36 5.41
CA GLY A 9 -10.20 3.85 4.10
C GLY A 9 -8.93 3.01 4.14
N ALA A 10 -8.96 1.84 3.50
CA ALA A 10 -7.83 0.93 3.41
C ALA A 10 -7.28 0.87 1.97
N GLY A 11 -7.15 2.03 1.33
CA GLY A 11 -6.33 2.20 0.12
C GLY A 11 -4.84 2.26 0.46
N LEU A 12 -3.97 2.52 -0.53
CA LEU A 12 -2.51 2.54 -0.35
C LEU A 12 -2.06 3.36 0.87
N ALA A 13 -2.53 4.61 0.99
CA ALA A 13 -2.14 5.50 2.09
C ALA A 13 -2.72 5.05 3.45
N GLY A 14 -3.95 4.56 3.47
CA GLY A 14 -4.61 4.11 4.71
C GLY A 14 -3.97 2.83 5.26
N SER A 15 -3.64 1.88 4.39
CA SER A 15 -2.90 0.68 4.77
C SER A 15 -1.52 1.01 5.32
N GLU A 16 -0.76 1.89 4.66
CA GLU A 16 0.55 2.33 5.13
C GLU A 16 0.46 3.06 6.48
N ALA A 17 -0.49 3.99 6.63
CA ALA A 17 -0.68 4.73 7.87
C ALA A 17 -1.05 3.79 9.03
N ALA A 18 -2.00 2.86 8.81
CA ALA A 18 -2.40 1.88 9.82
C ALA A 18 -1.23 0.97 10.22
N TYR A 19 -0.45 0.49 9.25
CA TYR A 19 0.72 -0.33 9.50
C TYR A 19 1.79 0.43 10.31
N GLN A 20 2.16 1.63 9.89
CA GLN A 20 3.19 2.44 10.58
C GLN A 20 2.77 2.80 12.02
N LEU A 21 1.47 3.05 12.27
CA LEU A 21 0.96 3.27 13.62
C LEU A 21 1.03 1.98 14.46
N ALA A 22 0.62 0.84 13.89
CA ALA A 22 0.65 -0.45 14.57
C ALA A 22 2.08 -0.90 14.92
N GLU A 23 3.04 -0.75 14.00
CA GLU A 23 4.47 -1.03 14.24
C GLU A 23 5.08 -0.21 15.39
N ARG A 24 4.48 0.95 15.70
CA ARG A 24 4.90 1.82 16.83
C ARG A 24 4.10 1.55 18.11
N GLY A 25 3.33 0.47 18.16
CA GLY A 25 2.53 0.09 19.32
C GLY A 25 1.30 0.97 19.55
N ILE A 26 0.89 1.78 18.56
CA ILE A 26 -0.30 2.61 18.65
C ILE A 26 -1.51 1.76 18.25
N LYS A 27 -2.56 1.79 19.06
CA LYS A 27 -3.81 1.08 18.74
C LYS A 27 -4.50 1.77 17.57
N VAL A 28 -4.85 1.00 16.54
CA VAL A 28 -5.48 1.49 15.31
C VAL A 28 -6.82 0.81 15.07
N ASN A 29 -7.83 1.60 14.70
CA ASN A 29 -9.02 1.11 14.03
C ASN A 29 -8.90 1.45 12.53
N LEU A 30 -8.62 0.46 11.69
CA LEU A 30 -8.67 0.61 10.24
C LEU A 30 -10.10 0.32 9.76
N ILE A 31 -10.76 1.32 9.20
CA ILE A 31 -12.17 1.26 8.83
C ILE A 31 -12.27 1.31 7.31
N GLU A 32 -12.72 0.22 6.69
CA GLU A 32 -12.93 0.10 5.26
C GLU A 32 -14.39 -0.23 4.97
N MET A 33 -14.99 0.44 3.99
CA MET A 33 -16.38 0.21 3.63
C MET A 33 -16.56 -1.09 2.84
N ARG A 34 -15.52 -1.55 2.14
CA ARG A 34 -15.49 -2.83 1.44
C ARG A 34 -15.32 -3.99 2.44
N PRO A 35 -15.94 -5.16 2.20
CA PRO A 35 -16.75 -5.50 1.02
C PRO A 35 -18.21 -5.06 1.08
N VAL A 36 -18.69 -4.50 2.20
CA VAL A 36 -20.12 -4.14 2.40
C VAL A 36 -20.61 -3.15 1.36
N LYS A 37 -19.78 -2.15 1.03
CA LYS A 37 -20.04 -1.19 -0.05
C LYS A 37 -18.86 -1.13 -1.01
N GLN A 38 -19.05 -1.69 -2.20
CA GLN A 38 -18.10 -1.60 -3.31
C GLN A 38 -18.27 -0.29 -4.08
N THR A 39 -17.24 0.08 -4.85
CA THR A 39 -17.34 1.14 -5.87
C THR A 39 -17.06 0.54 -7.26
N PRO A 40 -17.46 1.21 -8.35
CA PRO A 40 -17.20 0.71 -9.70
C PRO A 40 -15.72 0.49 -10.04
N ALA A 41 -14.79 1.07 -9.28
CA ALA A 41 -13.36 0.93 -9.50
C ALA A 41 -12.75 -0.29 -8.78
N HIS A 42 -13.36 -0.76 -7.69
CA HIS A 42 -12.80 -1.84 -6.87
C HIS A 42 -13.39 -3.18 -7.28
N HIS A 43 -12.54 -4.19 -7.33
CA HIS A 43 -12.87 -5.55 -7.74
C HIS A 43 -12.70 -6.55 -6.59
N THR A 44 -12.13 -6.11 -5.46
CA THR A 44 -11.83 -6.98 -4.33
C THR A 44 -12.25 -6.38 -2.98
N ASP A 45 -12.20 -7.21 -1.95
CA ASP A 45 -12.32 -6.83 -0.55
C ASP A 45 -10.95 -6.49 0.08
N LYS A 46 -9.87 -6.53 -0.72
CA LYS A 46 -8.50 -6.43 -0.23
C LYS A 46 -8.08 -4.98 -0.02
N PHE A 47 -7.26 -4.80 1.00
CA PHE A 47 -6.62 -3.52 1.27
C PHE A 47 -5.58 -3.20 0.18
N ALA A 48 -5.30 -1.91 -0.01
CA ALA A 48 -4.33 -1.41 -0.96
C ALA A 48 -4.55 -1.84 -2.44
N GLU A 49 -5.78 -2.20 -2.83
CA GLU A 49 -6.08 -2.61 -4.21
C GLU A 49 -5.65 -1.56 -5.26
N LEU A 50 -4.96 -2.01 -6.31
CA LEU A 50 -4.61 -1.20 -7.49
C LEU A 50 -5.72 -1.28 -8.54
N VAL A 51 -6.56 -0.24 -8.60
CA VAL A 51 -7.77 -0.19 -9.44
C VAL A 51 -7.55 0.30 -10.87
N CYS A 52 -6.41 0.93 -11.17
CA CYS A 52 -6.14 1.49 -12.49
C CYS A 52 -4.90 0.84 -13.13
N SER A 53 -3.70 1.43 -12.97
CA SER A 53 -2.44 0.85 -13.44
C SER A 53 -1.82 -0.05 -12.36
N ASN A 54 -1.09 -1.08 -12.77
CA ASN A 54 -0.23 -1.87 -11.89
C ASN A 54 1.20 -1.29 -11.76
N SER A 55 1.44 -0.10 -12.32
CA SER A 55 2.72 0.60 -12.20
C SER A 55 2.69 1.62 -11.07
N LEU A 56 3.68 1.54 -10.18
CA LEU A 56 4.01 2.55 -9.18
C LEU A 56 5.01 3.59 -9.71
N ARG A 57 5.11 3.72 -11.05
CA ARG A 57 5.98 4.64 -11.79
C ARG A 57 7.48 4.33 -11.64
N GLY A 58 8.33 5.21 -12.14
CA GLY A 58 9.79 5.05 -12.20
C GLY A 58 10.42 4.66 -10.86
N ASN A 59 11.40 3.74 -10.90
CA ASN A 59 12.11 3.25 -9.71
C ASN A 59 13.54 3.79 -9.59
N ALA A 60 14.01 4.55 -10.58
CA ALA A 60 15.36 5.14 -10.57
C ALA A 60 15.47 6.33 -9.61
N LEU A 61 16.60 6.43 -8.89
CA LEU A 61 16.89 7.54 -7.97
C LEU A 61 17.08 8.90 -8.66
N THR A 62 17.15 8.91 -10.00
CA THR A 62 17.23 10.13 -10.82
C THR A 62 15.90 10.86 -10.97
N ASN A 63 14.81 10.37 -10.35
CA ASN A 63 13.52 11.05 -10.32
C ASN A 63 12.88 11.00 -8.93
N GLY A 64 12.01 11.98 -8.63
CA GLY A 64 11.41 12.13 -7.31
C GLY A 64 10.58 10.93 -6.85
N VAL A 65 9.91 10.22 -7.76
CA VAL A 65 9.11 9.04 -7.38
C VAL A 65 10.00 7.86 -7.02
N GLY A 66 11.20 7.75 -7.61
CA GLY A 66 12.19 6.74 -7.23
C GLY A 66 12.86 7.06 -5.90
N VAL A 67 13.20 8.33 -5.65
CA VAL A 67 13.71 8.79 -4.35
C VAL A 67 12.69 8.51 -3.24
N LEU A 68 11.42 8.86 -3.45
CA LEU A 68 10.37 8.60 -2.47
C LEU A 68 10.25 7.10 -2.13
N LYS A 69 10.34 6.21 -3.13
CA LYS A 69 10.32 4.76 -2.86
C LYS A 69 11.51 4.32 -2.02
N GLU A 70 12.68 4.88 -2.27
CA GLU A 70 13.88 4.57 -1.49
C GLU A 70 13.76 5.06 -0.04
N GLU A 71 13.20 6.24 0.18
CA GLU A 71 12.86 6.72 1.53
C GLU A 71 11.85 5.77 2.21
N MET A 72 10.80 5.38 1.49
CA MET A 72 9.80 4.43 1.99
C MET A 72 10.41 3.06 2.34
N ARG A 73 11.38 2.55 1.55
CA ARG A 73 12.14 1.32 1.90
C ARG A 73 12.89 1.47 3.21
N ARG A 74 13.57 2.61 3.40
CA ARG A 74 14.31 2.91 4.63
C ARG A 74 13.42 3.09 5.85
N LEU A 75 12.15 3.44 5.62
CA LEU A 75 11.12 3.62 6.64
C LEU A 75 10.25 2.37 6.85
N ASN A 76 10.69 1.21 6.36
CA ASN A 76 9.97 -0.07 6.47
C ASN A 76 8.53 0.02 5.93
N SER A 77 8.34 0.60 4.74
CA SER A 77 7.02 0.68 4.14
C SER A 77 6.52 -0.70 3.71
N ILE A 78 5.37 -1.09 4.25
CA ILE A 78 4.68 -2.33 3.86
C ILE A 78 4.21 -2.27 2.40
N ILE A 79 3.80 -1.09 1.92
CA ILE A 79 3.38 -0.90 0.52
C ILE A 79 4.55 -1.16 -0.43
N ILE A 80 5.73 -0.59 -0.17
CA ILE A 80 6.88 -0.75 -1.06
C ILE A 80 7.51 -2.14 -0.92
N GLU A 81 7.54 -2.72 0.28
CA GLU A 81 7.96 -4.10 0.47
C GLU A 81 7.07 -5.07 -0.33
N ALA A 82 5.76 -4.88 -0.27
CA ALA A 82 4.82 -5.69 -1.05
C ALA A 82 4.99 -5.50 -2.56
N ALA A 83 5.27 -4.27 -2.99
CA ALA A 83 5.55 -3.99 -4.40
C ALA A 83 6.85 -4.63 -4.90
N ASP A 84 7.92 -4.61 -4.09
CA ASP A 84 9.20 -5.21 -4.45
C ASP A 84 9.08 -6.74 -4.56
N LYS A 85 8.28 -7.38 -3.69
CA LYS A 85 8.01 -8.83 -3.72
C LYS A 85 7.11 -9.25 -4.89
N ALA A 86 6.14 -8.41 -5.27
CA ALA A 86 5.23 -8.68 -6.38
C ALA A 86 5.73 -8.13 -7.73
N ARG A 87 7.00 -7.74 -7.83
CA ARG A 87 7.53 -7.00 -8.98
C ARG A 87 7.50 -7.80 -10.29
N VAL A 88 7.08 -7.14 -11.37
CA VAL A 88 7.14 -7.66 -12.76
C VAL A 88 7.97 -6.74 -13.68
N PRO A 89 8.49 -7.22 -14.82
CA PRO A 89 9.25 -6.39 -15.77
C PRO A 89 8.43 -5.20 -16.33
N ALA A 90 8.96 -3.98 -16.25
CA ALA A 90 8.23 -2.77 -16.67
C ALA A 90 9.11 -1.57 -17.09
N GLY A 91 10.19 -1.80 -17.84
CA GLY A 91 10.92 -0.72 -18.52
C GLY A 91 11.43 0.40 -17.60
N GLY A 92 11.88 0.07 -16.39
CA GLY A 92 12.40 1.03 -15.39
C GLY A 92 11.38 1.53 -14.37
N ALA A 93 10.09 1.21 -14.55
CA ALA A 93 9.09 1.38 -13.50
C ALA A 93 9.13 0.22 -12.49
N LEU A 94 8.64 0.48 -11.28
CA LEU A 94 8.22 -0.56 -10.35
C LEU A 94 6.77 -0.90 -10.68
N ALA A 95 6.54 -1.96 -11.45
CA ALA A 95 5.22 -2.51 -11.67
C ALA A 95 5.07 -3.84 -10.95
N VAL A 96 3.84 -4.20 -10.61
CA VAL A 96 3.53 -5.36 -9.78
C VAL A 96 2.54 -6.30 -10.45
N ASP A 97 2.60 -7.59 -10.12
CA ASP A 97 1.44 -8.46 -10.24
C ASP A 97 0.39 -8.01 -9.20
N ARG A 98 -0.84 -7.75 -9.65
CA ARG A 98 -1.86 -7.19 -8.76
C ARG A 98 -2.26 -8.16 -7.68
N HIS A 99 -2.35 -9.46 -7.99
CA HIS A 99 -2.82 -10.47 -7.06
C HIS A 99 -1.78 -10.74 -5.98
N ASP A 100 -0.51 -10.77 -6.35
CA ASP A 100 0.58 -10.96 -5.39
C ASP A 100 0.80 -9.71 -4.51
N PHE A 101 0.57 -8.51 -5.06
CA PHE A 101 0.80 -7.24 -4.35
C PHE A 101 0.01 -7.11 -3.05
N PHE A 102 -1.26 -7.54 -3.02
CA PHE A 102 -2.09 -7.45 -1.82
C PHE A 102 -2.12 -8.71 -0.95
N ARG A 103 -1.38 -9.75 -1.32
CA ARG A 103 -1.35 -11.01 -0.58
C ARG A 103 -0.54 -10.94 0.71
N LEU A 104 0.35 -9.95 0.84
CA LEU A 104 1.24 -9.77 1.98
C LEU A 104 0.60 -9.04 3.18
N TYR A 105 -0.63 -8.55 3.04
CA TYR A 105 -1.35 -7.88 4.12
C TYR A 105 -2.13 -8.84 5.04
N TYR A 106 -2.04 -10.16 4.83
CA TYR A 106 -2.79 -11.21 5.55
C TYR A 106 -1.89 -12.36 6.00
#